data_AF-A0A6N3CM69-F1
#
_entry.id   AF-A0A6N3CM69-F1
#
_cell.length_a   1.000
_cell.length_b   1.000
_cell.length_c   1.000
_cell.angle_alpha   90.00
_cell.angle_beta   90.00
_cell.angle_gamma   90.00
#
_symmetry.space_group_name_H-M   'P 1'
#
loop_
_entity.id
_entity.type
_entity.pdbx_description
1 polymer ?
#
loop_
_entity_poly.entity_id
_entity_poly.type
_entity_poly.pdbx_seq_one_letter_code
_entity_poly.pdbx_strand_id
1 'polypeptide(L)'
;MLKEQDIREYLNKKDIAFNENSSIIGVIFPSKFTYALGPIATALSMQYYAINFSDSGIAIIGLNNATGKLEDEAFLFVPKEEIANTKFNKKLMSYELEVATSKGTLAFKVNKTMVGASWHKENLATILNRF
;
A
#
# COMPACT_ATOMS: atom_id res chain seq x y z
N MET A 1 -10.55 6.67 -13.10
CA MET A 1 -9.58 7.32 -12.20
C MET A 1 -9.90 6.82 -10.79
N LEU A 2 -8.93 6.26 -10.08
CA LEU A 2 -9.17 5.64 -8.77
C LEU A 2 -9.43 6.73 -7.72
N LYS A 3 -10.55 6.65 -7.02
CA LYS A 3 -10.87 7.50 -5.88
C LYS A 3 -10.45 6.79 -4.59
N GLU A 4 -10.05 7.56 -3.57
CA GLU A 4 -9.77 6.96 -2.26
C GLU A 4 -11.03 6.30 -1.66
N GLN A 5 -12.23 6.80 -1.99
CA GLN A 5 -13.48 6.17 -1.61
C GLN A 5 -13.62 4.73 -2.16
N ASP A 6 -13.08 4.43 -3.34
CA ASP A 6 -13.11 3.07 -3.90
C ASP A 6 -12.32 2.11 -3.00
N ILE A 7 -11.22 2.58 -2.38
CA ILE A 7 -10.41 1.82 -1.41
C ILE A 7 -11.22 1.58 -0.12
N ARG A 8 -11.93 2.60 0.38
CA ARG A 8 -12.81 2.48 1.54
C ARG A 8 -13.90 1.44 1.32
N GLU A 9 -14.60 1.52 0.20
CA GLU A 9 -15.67 0.57 -0.15
C GLU A 9 -15.12 -0.85 -0.29
N TYR A 10 -13.93 -1.01 -0.87
CA TYR A 10 -13.24 -2.29 -0.97
C TYR A 10 -12.92 -2.89 0.41
N LEU A 11 -12.32 -2.10 1.31
CA LEU A 11 -11.94 -2.58 2.64
C LEU A 11 -13.15 -2.87 3.53
N ASN A 12 -14.19 -2.05 3.46
CA ASN A 12 -15.44 -2.27 4.19
C ASN A 12 -16.11 -3.60 3.80
N LYS A 13 -16.08 -3.99 2.52
CA LYS A 13 -16.62 -5.29 2.06
C LYS A 13 -15.87 -6.50 2.63
N LYS A 14 -14.65 -6.31 3.13
CA LYS A 14 -13.81 -7.36 3.73
C LYS A 14 -13.71 -7.23 5.25
N ASP A 15 -14.52 -6.37 5.87
CA ASP A 15 -14.50 -6.07 7.29
C ASP A 15 -13.12 -5.57 7.79
N ILE A 16 -12.41 -4.81 6.96
CA ILE A 16 -11.09 -4.25 7.27
C ILE A 16 -11.21 -2.74 7.51
N ALA A 17 -10.60 -2.27 8.59
CA ALA A 17 -10.62 -0.86 8.96
C ALA A 17 -9.93 0.02 7.90
N PHE A 18 -10.60 1.11 7.53
CA PHE A 18 -10.09 2.14 6.63
C PHE A 18 -9.88 3.44 7.42
N ASN A 19 -8.71 4.05 7.29
CA ASN A 19 -8.47 5.41 7.78
C ASN A 19 -8.49 6.41 6.62
N GLU A 20 -9.24 7.51 6.79
CA GLU A 20 -9.29 8.58 5.81
C GLU A 20 -7.93 9.28 5.65
N ASN A 21 -7.66 9.82 4.46
CA ASN A 21 -6.43 10.54 4.12
C ASN A 21 -5.15 9.75 4.42
N SER A 22 -5.26 8.43 4.41
CA SER A 22 -4.20 7.49 4.83
C SER A 22 -3.94 6.44 3.76
N SER A 23 -4.33 6.73 2.51
CA SER A 23 -4.05 5.90 1.34
C SER A 23 -2.95 6.50 0.47
N ILE A 24 -2.12 5.65 -0.15
CA ILE A 24 -1.13 6.01 -1.18
C ILE A 24 -1.09 4.96 -2.28
N ILE A 25 -0.51 5.32 -3.43
CA ILE A 25 -0.13 4.38 -4.48
C ILE A 25 1.37 4.06 -4.38
N GLY A 26 1.69 2.78 -4.26
CA GLY A 26 3.04 2.23 -4.30
C GLY A 26 3.28 1.36 -5.54
N VAL A 27 4.52 1.35 -6.01
CA VAL A 27 5.02 0.38 -6.99
C VAL A 27 5.85 -0.64 -6.23
N ILE A 28 5.59 -1.93 -6.37
CA ILE A 28 6.38 -2.96 -5.69
C ILE A 28 7.86 -2.84 -6.06
N PHE A 29 8.75 -3.05 -5.08
CA PHE A 29 10.20 -2.98 -5.27
C PHE A 29 10.84 -4.36 -5.01
N PRO A 30 10.82 -5.28 -6.01
CA PRO A 30 11.11 -6.70 -5.78
C PRO A 30 12.52 -6.98 -5.26
N SER A 31 13.51 -6.14 -5.60
CA SER A 31 14.91 -6.36 -5.18
C SER A 31 15.16 -6.19 -3.69
N LYS A 32 14.22 -5.58 -2.94
CA LYS A 32 14.29 -5.38 -1.49
C LYS A 32 13.23 -6.17 -0.72
N PHE A 33 12.51 -6.99 -1.45
CA PHE A 33 11.43 -7.80 -0.95
C PHE A 33 11.99 -9.10 -0.38
N THR A 34 11.78 -9.35 0.91
CA THR A 34 12.22 -10.58 1.59
C THR A 34 11.07 -11.35 2.22
N TYR A 35 9.85 -10.83 2.09
CA TYR A 35 8.66 -11.44 2.65
C TYR A 35 8.40 -12.80 1.99
N ALA A 36 8.09 -13.83 2.78
CA ALA A 36 7.83 -15.16 2.24
C ALA A 36 6.61 -15.14 1.30
N LEU A 37 6.83 -15.36 -0.01
CA LEU A 37 5.78 -15.22 -1.02
C LEU A 37 4.71 -16.32 -0.97
N GLY A 38 5.00 -17.50 -0.39
CA GLY A 38 4.16 -18.70 -0.29
C GLY A 38 2.70 -18.57 -0.78
N PRO A 39 1.68 -18.65 0.11
CA PRO A 39 0.27 -18.49 -0.28
C PRO A 39 -0.14 -17.08 -0.71
N ILE A 40 0.73 -16.07 -0.61
CA ILE A 40 0.40 -14.66 -0.89
C ILE A 40 0.95 -14.15 -2.23
N ALA A 41 1.47 -15.04 -3.08
CA ALA A 41 2.03 -14.67 -4.38
C ALA A 41 0.99 -13.94 -5.25
N THR A 42 -0.27 -14.36 -5.22
CA THR A 42 -1.38 -13.69 -5.92
C THR A 42 -1.58 -12.26 -5.43
N ALA A 43 -1.47 -12.04 -4.12
CA ALA A 43 -1.62 -10.73 -3.50
C ALA A 43 -0.56 -9.72 -3.95
N LEU A 44 0.60 -10.21 -4.40
CA LEU A 44 1.75 -9.39 -4.78
C LEU A 44 2.13 -9.56 -6.27
N SER A 45 1.16 -9.95 -7.10
CA SER A 45 1.32 -10.21 -8.54
C SER A 45 1.25 -8.94 -9.42
N MET A 46 0.72 -7.84 -8.89
CA MET A 46 0.55 -6.58 -9.60
C MET A 46 1.80 -5.69 -9.54
N GLN A 47 1.87 -4.69 -10.41
CA GLN A 47 2.95 -3.69 -10.37
C GLN A 47 2.63 -2.55 -9.40
N TYR A 48 1.39 -2.08 -9.41
CA TYR A 48 0.90 -0.95 -8.63
C TYR A 48 -0.05 -1.43 -7.53
N TYR A 49 -0.02 -0.75 -6.39
CA TYR A 49 -0.82 -1.07 -5.23
C TYR A 49 -1.40 0.18 -4.61
N ALA A 50 -2.69 0.15 -4.28
CA ALA A 50 -3.26 1.03 -3.28
C ALA A 50 -2.90 0.49 -1.88
N ILE A 51 -2.36 1.36 -1.04
CA ILE A 51 -1.89 1.01 0.31
C ILE A 51 -2.60 1.93 1.30
N ASN A 52 -3.42 1.37 2.20
CA ASN A 52 -4.07 2.13 3.27
C ASN A 52 -3.44 1.78 4.63
N PHE A 53 -3.09 2.81 5.38
CA PHE A 53 -2.56 2.71 6.74
C PHE A 53 -3.68 2.97 7.74
N SER A 54 -4.08 1.96 8.49
CA SER A 54 -5.08 2.08 9.55
C SER A 54 -4.51 1.70 10.91
N ASP A 55 -5.31 1.90 11.96
CA ASP A 55 -4.89 1.56 13.32
C ASP A 55 -4.79 0.03 13.52
N SER A 56 -5.51 -0.75 12.71
CA SER A 56 -5.47 -2.22 12.75
C SER A 56 -4.37 -2.85 11.89
N GLY A 57 -3.74 -2.09 10.98
CA GLY A 57 -2.70 -2.63 10.11
C GLY A 57 -2.52 -1.87 8.80
N ILE A 58 -1.91 -2.55 7.82
CA ILE A 58 -1.68 -2.01 6.48
C ILE A 58 -2.38 -2.91 5.47
N ALA A 59 -3.33 -2.34 4.72
CA ALA A 59 -3.98 -3.01 3.61
C ALA A 59 -3.27 -2.69 2.30
N ILE A 60 -2.98 -3.70 1.50
CA ILE A 60 -2.24 -3.62 0.23
C ILE A 60 -3.11 -4.28 -0.83
N ILE A 61 -3.60 -3.48 -1.78
CA ILE A 61 -4.56 -3.89 -2.81
C ILE A 61 -3.94 -3.64 -4.17
N GLY A 62 -3.79 -4.68 -4.98
CA GLY A 62 -3.26 -4.61 -6.33
C GLY A 62 -4.16 -3.77 -7.23
N LEU A 63 -3.53 -3.02 -8.13
CA LEU A 63 -4.21 -2.29 -9.18
C LEU A 63 -3.98 -2.99 -10.51
N ASN A 64 -5.06 -3.23 -11.23
CA ASN A 64 -5.01 -3.77 -12.57
C ASN A 64 -4.30 -2.77 -13.50
N ASN A 65 -3.18 -3.17 -14.09
CA ASN A 65 -2.33 -2.27 -14.89
C ASN A 65 -3.04 -1.67 -16.12
N ALA A 66 -4.04 -2.36 -16.68
CA ALA A 66 -4.77 -1.92 -17.87
C ALA A 66 -5.89 -0.93 -17.52
N THR A 67 -6.60 -1.16 -16.41
CA THR A 67 -7.81 -0.38 -16.06
C THR A 67 -7.58 0.64 -14.94
N GLY A 68 -6.52 0.47 -14.15
CA GLY A 68 -6.25 1.25 -12.94
C GLY A 68 -7.25 1.01 -11.80
N LYS A 69 -8.09 -0.04 -11.90
CA LYS A 69 -9.04 -0.44 -10.86
C LYS A 69 -8.40 -1.38 -9.85
N LEU A 70 -9.00 -1.46 -8.66
CA LEU A 70 -8.63 -2.44 -7.64
C LEU A 70 -8.88 -3.86 -8.17
N GLU A 71 -7.95 -4.77 -7.88
CA GLU A 71 -8.05 -6.18 -8.23
C GLU A 71 -8.41 -6.99 -6.98
N ASP A 72 -9.53 -7.71 -7.03
CA ASP A 72 -10.12 -8.36 -5.85
C ASP A 72 -9.25 -9.46 -5.26
N GLU A 73 -8.54 -10.20 -6.11
CA GLU A 73 -7.68 -11.32 -5.72
C GLU A 73 -6.27 -10.87 -5.29
N ALA A 74 -5.83 -9.70 -5.75
CA ALA A 74 -4.50 -9.17 -5.44
C ALA A 74 -4.52 -8.41 -4.10
N PHE A 75 -4.82 -9.10 -3.00
CA PHE A 75 -5.03 -8.47 -1.70
C PHE A 75 -4.20 -9.08 -0.57
N LEU A 76 -3.51 -8.21 0.17
CA LEU A 76 -2.81 -8.55 1.40
C LEU A 76 -3.18 -7.57 2.50
N PHE A 77 -3.60 -8.08 3.65
CA PHE A 77 -3.67 -7.32 4.89
C PHE A 77 -2.54 -7.75 5.82
N VAL A 78 -1.78 -6.77 6.30
CA VAL A 78 -0.72 -6.98 7.30
C VAL A 78 -1.23 -6.43 8.64
N PRO A 79 -1.60 -7.29 9.59
CA PRO A 79 -2.09 -6.87 10.90
C PRO A 79 -1.03 -6.07 11.66
N LYS A 80 -1.46 -5.12 12.49
CA LYS A 80 -0.57 -4.26 13.27
C LYS A 80 0.42 -5.06 14.13
N GLU A 81 -0.01 -6.21 14.64
CA GLU A 81 0.79 -7.11 15.49
C GLU A 81 1.93 -7.78 14.72
N GLU A 82 1.80 -7.92 13.39
CA GLU A 82 2.86 -8.45 12.53
C GLU A 82 3.88 -7.37 12.11
N ILE A 83 3.54 -6.08 12.24
CA ILE A 83 4.37 -4.95 11.80
C ILE A 83 5.35 -4.56 12.92
N ALA A 84 6.62 -4.87 12.69
CA ALA A 84 7.70 -4.44 13.57
C ALA A 84 8.08 -2.97 13.34
N ASN A 85 8.14 -2.54 12.07
CA ASN A 85 8.47 -1.17 11.71
C ASN A 85 7.89 -0.76 10.35
N THR A 86 7.63 0.52 10.17
CA THR A 86 7.27 1.13 8.88
C THR A 86 8.13 2.37 8.69
N LYS A 87 8.83 2.46 7.55
CA LYS A 87 9.79 3.53 7.28
C LYS A 87 9.64 4.09 5.88
N PHE A 88 9.74 5.40 5.75
CA PHE A 88 9.84 6.10 4.47
C PHE A 88 11.25 6.67 4.27
N ASN A 89 12.05 6.04 3.41
CA ASN A 89 13.36 6.57 3.01
C ASN A 89 13.17 7.57 1.86
N LYS A 90 13.35 8.88 2.15
CA LYS A 90 13.22 9.94 1.15
C LYS A 90 14.25 9.82 0.02
N LYS A 91 13.79 9.93 -1.22
CA LYS A 91 14.59 10.07 -2.44
C LYS A 91 14.22 11.39 -3.14
N LEU A 92 14.91 11.72 -4.23
CA LEU A 92 14.71 12.98 -4.94
C LEU A 92 13.24 13.16 -5.41
N MET A 93 12.70 12.17 -6.12
CA MET A 93 11.36 12.22 -6.73
C MET A 93 10.33 11.27 -6.09
N SER A 94 10.74 10.49 -5.10
CA SER A 94 9.92 9.45 -4.48
C SER A 94 10.34 9.22 -3.03
N TYR A 95 9.60 8.36 -2.35
CA TYR A 95 10.02 7.71 -1.13
C TYR A 95 10.14 6.21 -1.41
N GLU A 96 10.95 5.56 -0.61
CA GLU A 96 10.95 4.12 -0.51
C GLU A 96 10.26 3.75 0.81
N LEU A 97 9.10 3.11 0.71
CA LEU A 97 8.35 2.56 1.82
C LEU A 97 8.86 1.15 2.11
N GLU A 98 9.33 0.93 3.33
CA GLU A 98 9.69 -0.39 3.86
C GLU A 98 8.76 -0.72 5.02
N VAL A 99 8.06 -1.86 4.94
CA VAL A 99 7.25 -2.43 6.02
C VAL A 99 7.95 -3.71 6.48
N ALA A 100 8.61 -3.64 7.62
CA ALA A 100 9.26 -4.79 8.24
C ALA A 100 8.24 -5.56 9.08
N THR A 101 8.12 -6.86 8.81
CA THR A 101 7.18 -7.75 9.50
C THR A 101 7.90 -8.96 10.08
N SER A 102 7.21 -9.74 10.92
CA SER A 102 7.71 -11.04 11.40
C SER A 102 7.98 -12.06 10.28
N LYS A 103 7.41 -11.86 9.08
CA LYS A 103 7.54 -12.75 7.90
C LYS A 103 8.51 -12.22 6.84
N GLY A 104 9.15 -11.08 7.09
CA GLY A 104 10.09 -10.41 6.19
C GLY A 104 9.65 -8.99 5.82
N THR A 105 10.31 -8.40 4.82
CA THR A 105 10.11 -7.00 4.45
C THR A 105 9.33 -6.86 3.14
N LEU A 106 8.29 -6.04 3.18
CA LEU A 106 7.60 -5.52 2.00
C LEU A 106 8.22 -4.16 1.65
N ALA A 107 8.52 -3.94 0.37
CA ALA A 107 9.14 -2.70 -0.09
C ALA A 107 8.41 -2.13 -1.32
N PHE A 108 8.13 -0.82 -1.29
CA PHE A 108 7.45 -0.10 -2.35
C PHE A 108 8.15 1.21 -2.68
N LYS A 109 8.24 1.55 -3.96
CA LYS A 109 8.53 2.90 -4.41
C LYS A 109 7.23 3.71 -4.42
N VAL A 110 7.24 4.86 -3.74
CA VAL A 110 6.09 5.76 -3.62
C VAL A 110 6.46 7.09 -4.28
N ASN A 111 5.93 7.38 -5.45
CA ASN A 111 6.15 8.68 -6.10
C ASN A 111 5.52 9.80 -5.25
N LYS A 112 6.08 11.02 -5.28
CA LYS A 112 5.49 12.16 -4.53
C LYS A 112 4.12 12.60 -5.05
N THR A 113 3.85 12.30 -6.31
CA THR A 113 2.59 12.59 -7.02
C THR A 113 2.21 11.37 -7.84
N MET A 114 0.91 11.15 -8.03
CA MET A 114 0.41 10.06 -8.85
C MET A 114 -0.68 10.57 -9.81
N VAL A 115 -0.47 10.36 -11.10
CA VAL A 115 -1.48 10.70 -12.12
C VAL A 115 -2.68 9.79 -11.93
N GLY A 116 -3.88 10.36 -11.93
CA GLY A 116 -5.10 9.61 -11.72
C GLY A 116 -5.41 9.26 -10.25
N ALA A 117 -4.69 9.86 -9.30
CA ALA A 117 -5.00 9.80 -7.88
C ALA A 117 -4.65 11.15 -7.23
N SER A 118 -5.54 12.15 -7.38
CA SER A 118 -5.31 13.52 -6.88
C SER A 118 -5.10 13.59 -5.37
N TRP A 119 -5.76 12.70 -4.62
CA TRP A 119 -5.65 12.53 -3.16
C TRP A 119 -4.25 12.08 -2.69
N HIS A 120 -3.47 11.44 -3.57
CA HIS A 120 -2.21 10.79 -3.20
C HIS A 120 -1.18 11.73 -2.54
N LYS A 121 -1.00 12.94 -3.09
CA LYS A 121 0.03 13.88 -2.62
C LYS A 121 -0.25 14.36 -1.20
N GLU A 122 -1.51 14.72 -0.93
CA GLU A 122 -1.96 15.24 0.37
C GLU A 122 -1.95 14.14 1.43
N ASN A 123 -2.40 12.94 1.06
CA ASN A 123 -2.37 11.77 1.94
C ASN A 123 -0.93 11.37 2.28
N LEU A 124 -0.04 11.35 1.29
CA LEU A 124 1.38 11.05 1.53
C LEU A 124 2.00 12.04 2.53
N ALA A 125 1.70 13.34 2.42
CA ALA A 125 2.16 14.33 3.40
C ALA A 125 1.62 14.04 4.82
N THR A 126 0.35 13.64 4.92
CA THR A 126 -0.27 13.25 6.19
C THR A 126 0.39 12.01 6.80
N ILE A 127 0.64 10.98 5.99
CA ILE A 127 1.24 9.71 6.42
C ILE A 127 2.69 9.92 6.88
N LEU A 128 3.47 10.74 6.17
CA LEU A 128 4.86 11.03 6.54
C LEU A 128 5.00 11.78 7.88
N ASN A 129 3.94 12.40 8.39
CA ASN A 129 3.96 12.99 9.73
C ASN A 129 3.73 11.94 10.84
N ARG A 130 3.36 10.71 10.49
CA ARG A 130 3.10 9.60 11.41
C ARG A 130 4.26 8.60 11.52
N PHE A 131 5.18 8.59 10.56
CA PHE A 131 6.29 7.63 10.42
C PHE A 131 7.60 8.36 10.10
#